data_AF-A0A447RMU8-F1
#
_entry.id   AF-A0A447RMU8-F1
#
_cell.length_a   1.000
_cell.length_b   1.000
_cell.length_c   1.000
_cell.angle_alpha   90.00
_cell.angle_beta   90.00
_cell.angle_gamma   90.00
#
_symmetry.space_group_name_H-M   'P 1'
#
loop_
_entity.id
_entity.type
_entity.pdbx_description
1 polymer ?
#
loop_
_entity_poly.entity_id
_entity_poly.type
_entity_poly.pdbx_seq_one_letter_code
_entity_poly.pdbx_strand_id
1 'polypeptide(L)'
;MLFRVIFFLFLAVLPCSQAWSAPTQQRFKDWLVTCNNQNFCVTRNVGLHHGLVMTLSRSAGAVTDASLRIELGGTGNPSGDARADSAAPAAGW
;
A
#
# COMPACT_ATOMS: atom_id res chain seq x y z
N MET A 1 32.80 -27.41 17.79
CA MET A 1 31.41 -27.71 17.38
C MET A 1 30.49 -26.51 17.60
N LEU A 2 30.47 -25.94 18.83
CA LEU A 2 29.60 -24.81 19.19
C LEU A 2 29.72 -23.59 18.26
N PHE A 3 30.93 -23.15 17.91
CA PHE A 3 31.13 -22.01 16.99
C PHE A 3 30.54 -22.22 15.60
N ARG A 4 30.54 -23.47 15.10
CA ARG A 4 29.92 -23.80 13.81
C ARG A 4 28.41 -23.67 13.89
N VAL A 5 27.81 -24.12 14.99
CA VAL A 5 26.36 -24.01 15.23
C VAL A 5 25.93 -22.55 15.39
N ILE A 6 26.71 -21.77 16.16
CA ILE A 6 26.47 -20.32 16.34
C ILE A 6 26.55 -19.59 15.00
N PHE A 7 27.54 -19.91 14.16
CA PHE A 7 27.67 -19.31 12.83
C PHE A 7 26.44 -19.58 11.94
N PHE A 8 25.96 -20.83 11.88
CA PHE A 8 24.75 -21.16 11.12
C PHE A 8 23.48 -20.53 11.69
N LEU A 9 23.39 -20.38 13.01
CA LEU A 9 22.28 -19.69 13.67
C LEU A 9 22.22 -18.22 13.25
N PHE A 10 23.35 -17.51 13.30
CA PHE A 10 23.42 -16.12 12.84
C PHE A 10 23.05 -16.01 11.36
N LEU A 11 23.56 -16.91 10.51
CA LEU A 11 23.28 -16.91 9.08
C LEU A 11 21.79 -17.13 8.75
N ALA A 12 21.07 -17.89 9.58
CA ALA A 12 19.64 -18.14 9.40
C ALA A 12 18.74 -17.03 9.99
N VAL A 13 19.16 -16.38 11.08
CA VAL A 13 18.34 -15.36 11.78
C VAL A 13 18.48 -13.97 11.16
N LEU A 14 19.67 -13.60 10.66
CA LEU A 14 19.93 -12.29 10.04
C LEU A 14 19.03 -11.95 8.82
N PRO A 15 18.74 -12.86 7.87
CA PRO A 15 17.98 -12.52 6.66
C PRO A 15 16.46 -12.37 6.88
N CYS A 16 15.90 -12.84 7.99
CA CYS A 16 14.44 -12.77 8.22
C CYS A 16 13.91 -11.33 8.40
N SER A 17 14.78 -10.37 8.74
CA SER A 17 14.39 -8.97 8.95
C SER A 17 14.04 -8.21 7.67
N GLN A 18 14.40 -8.74 6.49
CA GLN A 18 14.25 -8.05 5.20
C GLN A 18 13.02 -8.50 4.40
N ALA A 19 12.19 -9.40 4.93
CA ALA A 19 10.95 -9.79 4.30
C ALA A 19 9.86 -8.73 4.57
N TRP A 20 10.00 -7.56 3.94
CA TRP A 20 8.93 -6.58 3.90
C TRP A 20 7.94 -6.98 2.81
N SER A 21 6.71 -7.29 3.24
CA SER A 21 5.58 -7.42 2.32
C SER A 21 5.25 -6.04 1.77
N ALA A 22 5.88 -5.65 0.66
CA ALA A 22 5.43 -4.49 -0.09
C ALA A 22 3.99 -4.73 -0.54
N PRO A 23 3.07 -3.77 -0.34
CA PRO A 23 1.70 -3.94 -0.80
C PRO A 23 1.69 -4.11 -2.31
N THR A 24 0.88 -5.05 -2.81
CA THR A 24 0.77 -5.25 -4.26
C THR A 24 -0.01 -4.08 -4.84
N GLN A 25 0.68 -3.27 -5.65
CA GLN A 25 0.11 -2.13 -6.35
C GLN A 25 -0.16 -2.51 -7.81
N GLN A 26 -1.39 -2.34 -8.25
CA GLN A 26 -1.78 -2.55 -9.64
C GLN A 26 -2.57 -1.36 -10.16
N ARG A 27 -2.24 -0.92 -11.36
CA ARG A 27 -2.94 0.19 -12.00
C ARG A 27 -3.95 -0.34 -13.02
N PHE A 28 -5.19 0.08 -12.87
CA PHE A 28 -6.30 -0.21 -13.78
C PHE A 28 -6.82 1.10 -14.35
N LYS A 29 -6.39 1.44 -15.58
CA LYS A 29 -6.72 2.74 -16.22
C LYS A 29 -6.32 3.92 -15.32
N ASP A 30 -7.32 4.68 -14.88
CA ASP A 30 -7.19 5.86 -14.01
C ASP A 30 -7.38 5.50 -12.53
N TRP A 31 -7.20 4.23 -12.15
CA TRP A 31 -7.31 3.77 -10.79
C TRP A 31 -6.06 3.03 -10.36
N LEU A 32 -5.56 3.35 -9.17
CA LEU A 32 -4.50 2.62 -8.50
C LEU A 32 -5.10 1.78 -7.38
N VAL A 33 -4.97 0.46 -7.51
CA VAL A 33 -5.40 -0.53 -6.52
C VAL A 33 -4.19 -0.96 -5.72
N THR A 34 -4.30 -0.90 -4.40
CA THR A 34 -3.29 -1.35 -3.44
C THR A 34 -3.92 -2.33 -2.49
N CYS A 35 -3.39 -3.55 -2.40
CA CYS A 35 -3.86 -4.57 -1.48
C CYS A 35 -2.76 -4.99 -0.50
N ASN A 36 -3.14 -5.28 0.74
CA ASN A 36 -2.26 -5.83 1.77
C ASN A 36 -2.45 -7.36 1.92
N ASN A 37 -1.62 -7.98 2.77
CA ASN A 37 -1.68 -9.41 3.06
C ASN A 37 -2.74 -9.78 4.12
N GLN A 38 -3.44 -8.81 4.71
CA GLN A 38 -4.61 -8.99 5.57
C GLN A 38 -5.92 -8.99 4.78
N ASN A 39 -5.85 -9.11 3.45
CA ASN A 39 -7.00 -9.17 2.56
C ASN A 39 -7.83 -7.86 2.54
N PHE A 40 -7.15 -6.73 2.73
CA PHE A 40 -7.75 -5.40 2.59
C PHE A 40 -7.20 -4.71 1.34
N CYS A 41 -8.10 -4.16 0.54
CA CYS A 41 -7.77 -3.46 -0.69
C CYS A 41 -8.33 -2.04 -0.69
N VAL A 42 -7.50 -1.09 -1.12
CA VAL A 42 -7.88 0.31 -1.34
C VAL A 42 -7.61 0.65 -2.79
N THR A 43 -8.56 1.35 -3.39
CA THR A 43 -8.45 1.86 -4.75
C THR A 43 -8.62 3.37 -4.74
N ARG A 44 -7.72 4.10 -5.40
CA ARG A 44 -7.78 5.56 -5.54
C ARG A 44 -7.71 5.95 -6.99
N ASN A 45 -8.48 6.94 -7.42
CA ASN A 45 -8.35 7.46 -8.77
C ASN A 45 -7.02 8.23 -8.91
N VAL A 46 -6.41 8.14 -10.10
CA VAL A 46 -5.14 8.78 -10.45
C VAL A 46 -5.33 9.58 -11.73
N GLY A 47 -4.76 10.78 -11.78
CA GLY A 47 -4.99 11.72 -12.87
C GLY A 47 -5.65 13.01 -12.38
N LEU A 48 -5.96 13.91 -13.32
CA LEU A 48 -6.27 15.30 -12.97
C LEU A 48 -7.70 15.51 -12.47
N HIS A 49 -8.67 14.65 -12.83
CA HIS A 49 -10.08 14.58 -12.38
C HIS A 49 -10.73 15.87 -11.82
N HIS A 50 -10.40 17.04 -12.36
CA HIS A 50 -10.76 18.35 -11.82
C HIS A 50 -10.49 18.53 -10.31
N GLY A 51 -9.41 17.91 -9.81
CA GLY A 51 -9.07 17.88 -8.39
C GLY A 51 -9.87 16.87 -7.57
N LEU A 52 -10.88 16.19 -8.13
CA LEU A 52 -11.67 15.20 -7.42
C LEU A 52 -10.84 13.95 -7.12
N VAL A 53 -10.77 13.56 -5.85
CA VAL A 53 -10.15 12.33 -5.37
C VAL A 53 -11.22 11.42 -4.81
N MET A 54 -11.35 10.24 -5.38
CA MET A 54 -12.21 9.16 -4.92
C MET A 54 -11.33 8.03 -4.40
N THR A 55 -11.59 7.63 -3.16
CA THR A 55 -10.96 6.48 -2.51
C THR A 55 -12.04 5.47 -2.15
N LEU A 56 -11.92 4.26 -2.66
CA LEU A 56 -12.83 3.15 -2.41
C LEU A 56 -12.06 2.04 -1.72
N SER A 57 -12.53 1.60 -0.56
CA SER A 57 -11.90 0.50 0.17
C SER A 57 -12.87 -0.64 0.35
N ARG A 58 -12.34 -1.86 0.31
CA ARG A 58 -13.13 -3.07 0.49
C ARG A 58 -12.27 -4.17 1.12
N SER A 59 -12.84 -4.85 2.10
CA SER A 59 -12.32 -6.13 2.57
C SER A 59 -12.56 -7.22 1.52
N ALA A 60 -11.51 -7.93 1.13
CA ALA A 60 -11.56 -9.08 0.24
C ALA A 60 -11.75 -10.41 1.01
N GLY A 61 -11.99 -10.36 2.33
CA GLY A 61 -12.25 -11.51 3.21
C GLY A 61 -13.72 -11.93 3.29
N ALA A 62 -14.03 -12.76 4.30
CA ALA A 62 -15.41 -13.19 4.60
C ALA A 62 -16.32 -12.01 4.99
N VAL A 63 -15.74 -10.98 5.60
CA VAL A 63 -16.39 -9.69 5.85
C VAL A 63 -16.26 -8.85 4.58
N THR A 64 -17.38 -8.29 4.11
CA THR A 64 -17.46 -7.55 2.83
C THR A 64 -17.60 -6.05 3.02
N ASP A 65 -17.12 -5.53 4.15
CA ASP A 65 -17.19 -4.11 4.46
C ASP A 65 -16.54 -3.29 3.36
N ALA A 66 -17.26 -2.29 2.89
CA ALA A 66 -16.84 -1.37 1.86
C ALA A 66 -17.06 0.06 2.33
N SER A 67 -16.12 0.94 2.02
CA SER A 67 -16.25 2.37 2.27
C SER A 67 -15.88 3.16 1.03
N LEU A 68 -16.60 4.28 0.83
CA LEU A 68 -16.34 5.22 -0.25
C LEU A 68 -16.09 6.58 0.38
N ARG A 69 -14.98 7.21 0.00
CA ARG A 69 -14.62 8.55 0.39
C ARG A 69 -14.36 9.40 -0.84
N ILE A 70 -15.01 10.56 -0.89
CA ILE A 70 -14.90 11.52 -1.98
C ILE A 70 -14.35 12.81 -1.39
N GLU A 71 -13.24 13.29 -1.93
CA GLU A 71 -12.60 14.54 -1.56
C GLU A 71 -12.43 15.43 -2.77
N LEU A 72 -12.54 16.72 -2.56
CA LEU A 72 -12.04 17.70 -3.52
C LEU A 72 -10.60 18.03 -3.13
N GLY A 73 -9.65 17.51 -3.88
CA GLY A 73 -8.24 17.89 -3.81
C GLY A 73 -8.14 19.40 -3.97
N GLY A 74 -7.62 20.07 -2.94
CA GLY A 74 -7.66 21.52 -2.80
C GLY A 74 -7.19 22.25 -4.05
N THR A 75 -7.72 23.45 -4.28
CA THR A 75 -7.50 24.32 -5.45
C THR A 75 -6.08 24.92 -5.53
N GLY A 76 -5.04 24.18 -5.12
CA GLY A 76 -3.67 24.65 -4.95
C GLY A 76 -2.64 23.72 -5.57
N ASN A 77 -2.19 24.13 -6.76
CA ASN A 77 -0.95 23.78 -7.45
C ASN A 77 -0.91 22.47 -8.29
N PRO A 78 -0.82 22.57 -9.63
CA PRO A 78 -0.33 21.49 -10.48
C PRO A 78 1.19 21.39 -10.30
N SER A 79 1.76 20.18 -10.46
CA SER A 79 3.21 19.90 -10.32
C SER A 79 3.81 20.11 -8.92
N GLY A 80 3.73 19.06 -8.11
CA GLY A 80 4.55 18.86 -6.92
C GLY A 80 4.34 17.43 -6.41
N ASP A 81 5.39 16.62 -6.50
CA ASP A 81 5.49 15.25 -5.98
C ASP A 81 4.83 14.12 -6.78
N ALA A 82 5.53 13.70 -7.84
CA ALA A 82 5.59 12.31 -8.32
C ALA A 82 6.12 11.31 -7.25
N ARG A 83 6.04 11.68 -5.96
CA ARG A 83 6.40 10.90 -4.78
C ARG A 83 5.17 10.53 -3.94
N ALA A 84 3.99 11.09 -4.24
CA ALA A 84 2.73 10.71 -3.61
C ALA A 84 2.16 9.37 -4.13
N ASP A 85 2.58 8.92 -5.32
CA ASP A 85 2.17 7.62 -5.87
C ASP A 85 2.83 6.43 -5.14
N SER A 86 3.84 6.70 -4.28
CA SER A 86 4.48 5.73 -3.40
C SER A 86 4.00 5.84 -1.95
N ALA A 87 3.05 6.73 -1.64
CA ALA A 87 2.39 6.71 -0.35
C ALA A 87 1.50 5.47 -0.31
N ALA A 88 2.11 4.34 0.06
CA ALA A 88 1.40 3.25 0.71
C ALA A 88 0.38 3.91 1.67
N PRO A 89 -0.89 3.49 1.67
CA PRO A 89 -1.82 3.98 2.68
C PRO A 89 -1.12 3.76 4.02
N ALA A 90 -0.81 4.86 4.70
CA ALA A 90 -0.12 4.85 5.97
C ALA A 90 -0.85 3.84 6.85
N ALA A 91 -0.07 2.93 7.43
CA ALA A 91 -0.53 1.88 8.31
C ALA A 91 -1.46 2.48 9.39
N GLY A 92 -2.76 2.43 9.10
CA GLY A 92 -3.87 2.58 10.02
C GLY A 92 -4.60 1.24 10.04
N TRP A 93 -3.85 0.19 10.35
CA TRP A 93 -4.31 -1.12 10.78
C TRP A 93 -3.65 -1.38 12.13
#